data_AF-A0A535SXG0-F1
#
_entry.id   AF-A0A535SXG0-F1
#
_cell.length_a   1.000
_cell.length_b   1.000
_cell.length_c   1.000
_cell.angle_alpha   90.00
_cell.angle_beta   90.00
_cell.angle_gamma   90.00
#
_symmetry.space_group_name_H-M   'P 1'
#
loop_
_entity.id
_entity.type
_entity.pdbx_description
1 polymer ?
#
loop_
_entity_poly.entity_id
_entity_poly.type
_entity_poly.pdbx_seq_one_letter_code
_entity_poly.pdbx_strand_id
1 'polypeptide(L)'
;MSSKSRAKAAAGSGKGKAGRRQPIRPKSGSGVPLLPIVVGSILGVLAIALIGLIVYYERPQPGPAAVAGVPCDRLEHSQVHYHAALQIVYNGNVVNLPDDAGIQRDSTGTNVTCYYWLHVHAANKNVIHIESPASDTFTVGQFFDVMNSWSQANGKPAQKLDASHVSTFTIGPDQKVVTYVDLGDGKGPQLHEGDPRAIQLKSHEVVTIEITPPDVKPPPAFDWNSAANSGL
;
A
#
# COMPACT_ATOMS: atom_id res chain seq x y z
N MET A 1 1.98 -31.73 -121.53
CA MET A 1 0.92 -32.73 -121.25
C MET A 1 0.05 -32.16 -120.12
N SER A 2 -0.96 -31.35 -120.45
CA SER A 2 -2.39 -31.71 -120.63
C SER A 2 -3.13 -31.84 -119.28
N SER A 3 -3.69 -30.75 -118.75
CA SER A 3 -5.12 -30.30 -118.83
C SER A 3 -5.90 -30.75 -117.57
N LYS A 4 -6.76 -29.97 -116.90
CA LYS A 4 -7.77 -29.03 -117.37
C LYS A 4 -8.18 -28.03 -116.27
N SER A 5 -8.51 -26.84 -116.74
CA SER A 5 -9.20 -25.74 -116.06
C SER A 5 -10.68 -26.05 -115.78
N ARG A 6 -11.27 -25.43 -114.74
CA ARG A 6 -12.60 -24.81 -114.86
C ARG A 6 -12.79 -23.66 -113.85
N ALA A 7 -13.08 -22.48 -114.37
CA ALA A 7 -13.58 -21.32 -113.63
C ALA A 7 -15.12 -21.29 -113.61
N LYS A 8 -15.74 -20.75 -112.54
CA LYS A 8 -16.68 -19.60 -112.58
C LYS A 8 -17.31 -19.25 -111.22
N ALA A 9 -17.59 -17.94 -111.12
CA ALA A 9 -18.36 -17.09 -110.18
C ALA A 9 -19.63 -17.72 -109.53
N ALA A 10 -20.31 -17.16 -108.53
CA ALA A 10 -20.52 -15.75 -108.17
C ALA A 10 -21.03 -15.60 -106.70
N ALA A 11 -21.02 -14.35 -106.23
CA ALA A 11 -21.53 -13.90 -104.94
C ALA A 11 -23.03 -14.13 -104.72
N GLY A 12 -23.41 -14.39 -103.47
CA GLY A 12 -24.79 -14.37 -102.98
C GLY A 12 -24.86 -13.74 -101.58
N SER A 13 -25.60 -12.63 -101.47
CA SER A 13 -25.80 -11.88 -100.24
C SER A 13 -26.69 -12.62 -99.24
N GLY A 14 -26.28 -12.68 -97.97
CA GLY A 14 -27.11 -13.21 -96.88
C GLY A 14 -26.89 -12.44 -95.59
N LYS A 15 -27.59 -11.33 -95.42
CA LYS A 15 -27.59 -10.48 -94.22
C LYS A 15 -28.44 -11.16 -93.13
N GLY A 16 -27.82 -12.00 -92.30
CA GLY A 16 -28.45 -12.63 -91.13
C GLY A 16 -28.30 -11.78 -89.87
N LYS A 17 -29.43 -11.36 -89.28
CA LYS A 17 -29.53 -10.49 -88.09
C LYS A 17 -28.78 -11.08 -86.89
N ALA A 18 -27.77 -10.36 -86.39
CA ALA A 18 -27.13 -10.65 -85.11
C ALA A 18 -28.12 -10.38 -83.95
N GLY A 19 -28.51 -11.42 -83.22
CA GLY A 19 -29.26 -11.30 -81.97
C GLY A 19 -28.42 -10.56 -80.92
N ARG A 20 -28.85 -9.35 -80.57
CA ARG A 20 -28.25 -8.53 -79.52
C ARG A 20 -28.50 -9.20 -78.16
N ARG A 21 -27.52 -9.96 -77.66
CA ARG A 21 -27.52 -10.37 -76.24
C ARG A 21 -27.50 -9.10 -75.38
N GLN A 22 -28.49 -8.95 -74.52
CA GLN A 22 -28.52 -7.88 -73.52
C GLN A 22 -27.28 -8.02 -72.62
N PRO A 23 -26.50 -6.95 -72.40
CA PRO A 23 -25.40 -7.01 -71.45
C PRO A 23 -25.95 -7.28 -70.05
N ILE A 24 -25.43 -8.33 -69.40
CA ILE A 24 -25.72 -8.60 -67.99
C ILE A 24 -25.14 -7.44 -67.21
N ARG A 25 -26.01 -6.58 -66.65
CA ARG A 25 -25.61 -5.48 -65.77
C ARG A 25 -25.15 -6.12 -64.45
N PRO A 26 -23.86 -6.07 -64.08
CA PRO A 26 -23.47 -6.54 -62.75
C PRO A 26 -24.13 -5.63 -61.73
N LYS A 27 -24.96 -6.19 -60.85
CA LYS A 27 -25.39 -5.48 -59.65
C LYS A 27 -24.14 -5.32 -58.77
N SER A 28 -23.52 -4.15 -58.85
CA SER A 28 -22.62 -3.67 -57.81
C SER A 28 -23.46 -3.45 -56.56
N GLY A 29 -23.59 -4.50 -55.74
CA GLY A 29 -24.04 -4.33 -54.37
C GLY A 29 -22.83 -3.85 -53.59
N SER A 30 -22.78 -2.55 -53.29
CA SER A 30 -21.90 -2.00 -52.26
C SER A 30 -22.39 -2.47 -50.88
N GLY A 31 -22.36 -3.78 -50.65
CA GLY A 31 -22.56 -4.36 -49.33
C GLY A 31 -21.23 -4.29 -48.60
N VAL A 32 -21.15 -3.48 -47.54
CA VAL A 32 -20.00 -3.54 -46.63
C VAL A 32 -19.89 -4.99 -46.15
N PRO A 33 -18.69 -5.62 -46.21
CA PRO A 33 -18.57 -7.02 -45.81
C PRO A 33 -18.94 -7.14 -44.33
N LEU A 34 -20.10 -7.72 -44.05
CA LEU A 34 -20.65 -7.88 -42.70
C LEU A 34 -19.70 -8.66 -41.77
N LEU A 35 -18.98 -9.64 -42.33
CA LEU A 35 -18.14 -10.56 -41.57
C LEU A 35 -16.95 -9.86 -40.85
N PRO A 36 -16.12 -9.02 -41.49
CA PRO A 36 -15.08 -8.27 -40.77
C PRO A 36 -15.62 -7.24 -39.77
N ILE A 37 -16.82 -6.67 -40.01
CA ILE A 37 -17.46 -5.79 -39.02
C ILE A 37 -17.85 -6.57 -37.77
N VAL A 38 -18.48 -7.73 -37.95
CA VAL A 38 -18.90 -8.60 -36.83
C VAL A 38 -17.70 -9.10 -36.05
N VAL A 39 -16.65 -9.57 -36.74
CA VAL A 39 -15.40 -10.01 -36.09
C VAL A 39 -14.72 -8.87 -35.34
N GLY A 40 -14.59 -7.69 -35.97
CA GLY A 40 -14.02 -6.51 -35.32
C GLY A 40 -14.81 -6.07 -34.09
N SER A 41 -16.14 -6.17 -34.15
CA SER A 41 -17.02 -5.84 -33.01
C SER A 41 -16.84 -6.83 -31.86
N ILE A 42 -16.77 -8.14 -32.14
CA ILE A 42 -16.54 -9.17 -31.12
C ILE A 42 -15.17 -8.99 -30.46
N LEU A 43 -14.12 -8.77 -31.26
CA LEU A 43 -12.77 -8.53 -30.72
C LEU A 43 -12.71 -7.24 -29.90
N GLY A 44 -13.40 -6.18 -30.33
CA GLY A 44 -13.51 -4.93 -29.57
C GLY A 44 -14.18 -5.14 -28.21
N VAL A 45 -15.29 -5.88 -28.16
CA VAL A 45 -15.98 -6.19 -26.90
C VAL A 45 -15.13 -7.06 -25.99
N LEU A 46 -14.44 -8.07 -26.53
CA LEU A 46 -13.53 -8.91 -25.75
C LEU A 46 -12.34 -8.12 -25.20
N ALA A 47 -11.78 -7.20 -25.98
CA ALA A 47 -10.70 -6.33 -25.52
C ALA A 47 -11.18 -5.39 -24.40
N ILE A 48 -12.36 -4.78 -24.53
CA ILE A 48 -12.95 -3.93 -23.48
C ILE A 48 -13.22 -4.76 -22.21
N ALA A 49 -13.77 -5.96 -22.34
CA ALA A 49 -14.01 -6.86 -21.22
C ALA A 49 -12.70 -7.26 -20.53
N LEU A 50 -11.65 -7.57 -21.30
CA LEU A 50 -10.33 -7.91 -20.77
C LEU A 50 -9.68 -6.72 -20.05
N ILE A 51 -9.74 -5.52 -20.63
CA ILE A 51 -9.25 -4.29 -19.98
C ILE A 51 -10.05 -4.02 -18.70
N GLY A 52 -11.37 -4.14 -18.75
CA GLY A 52 -12.22 -4.01 -17.57
C GLY A 52 -11.88 -5.02 -16.47
N LEU A 53 -11.54 -6.25 -16.86
CA LEU A 53 -11.13 -7.32 -15.96
C LEU A 53 -9.74 -7.05 -15.35
N ILE A 54 -8.77 -6.59 -16.15
CA ILE A 54 -7.45 -6.15 -15.66
C ILE A 54 -7.63 -5.00 -14.68
N VAL A 55 -8.35 -3.94 -15.06
CA VAL A 55 -8.61 -2.79 -14.17
C VAL A 55 -9.36 -3.21 -12.90
N TYR A 56 -10.26 -4.20 -12.98
CA TYR A 56 -10.98 -4.72 -11.83
C TYR A 56 -10.07 -5.50 -10.87
N TYR A 57 -9.20 -6.37 -11.39
CA TYR A 57 -8.27 -7.16 -10.57
C TYR A 57 -7.05 -6.36 -10.10
N GLU A 58 -6.67 -5.31 -10.82
CA GLU A 58 -5.58 -4.39 -10.45
C GLU A 58 -6.06 -3.17 -9.67
N ARG A 59 -7.35 -3.10 -9.27
CA ARG A 59 -7.78 -2.03 -8.36
C ARG A 59 -6.93 -2.12 -7.09
N PRO A 60 -6.22 -1.05 -6.70
CA PRO A 60 -5.55 -1.02 -5.43
C PRO A 60 -6.60 -1.31 -4.36
N GLN A 61 -6.41 -2.40 -3.61
CA GLN A 61 -7.19 -2.56 -2.38
C GLN A 61 -6.95 -1.30 -1.55
N PRO A 62 -8.00 -0.68 -0.99
CA PRO A 62 -7.81 0.39 -0.03
C PRO A 62 -6.82 -0.13 1.00
N GLY A 63 -5.72 0.59 1.19
CA GLY A 63 -4.81 0.30 2.28
C GLY A 63 -5.55 0.34 3.62
N PRO A 64 -4.93 -0.14 4.69
CA PRO A 64 -5.43 0.07 6.04
C PRO A 64 -5.85 1.52 6.25
N ALA A 65 -7.02 1.73 6.86
CA ALA A 65 -7.52 3.07 7.11
C ALA A 65 -6.53 3.85 7.99
N ALA A 66 -6.46 5.17 7.78
CA ALA A 66 -5.69 6.03 8.66
C ALA A 66 -6.17 5.91 10.12
N VAL A 67 -5.22 5.91 11.06
CA VAL A 67 -5.49 5.75 12.49
C VAL A 67 -5.04 7.01 13.20
N ALA A 68 -5.93 7.69 13.92
CA ALA A 68 -5.63 8.94 14.63
C ALA A 68 -4.93 10.01 13.76
N GLY A 69 -5.32 10.09 12.47
CA GLY A 69 -4.73 11.01 11.49
C GLY A 69 -3.40 10.52 10.89
N VAL A 70 -2.95 9.31 11.23
CA VAL A 70 -1.72 8.68 10.72
C VAL A 70 -2.09 7.68 9.61
N PRO A 71 -1.81 7.97 8.33
CA PRO A 71 -2.05 7.05 7.22
C PRO A 71 -1.06 5.87 7.19
N CYS A 72 -1.46 4.78 6.54
CA CYS A 72 -0.55 3.71 6.13
C CYS A 72 -0.13 3.94 4.68
N ASP A 73 1.14 4.24 4.45
CA ASP A 73 1.68 4.59 3.14
C ASP A 73 2.67 3.54 2.61
N ARG A 74 2.84 3.44 1.30
CA ARG A 74 3.72 2.44 0.66
C ARG A 74 5.20 2.78 0.77
N LEU A 75 5.53 4.01 1.17
CA LEU A 75 6.89 4.52 1.24
C LEU A 75 7.18 5.05 2.65
N GLU A 76 8.41 4.83 3.08
CA GLU A 76 9.05 5.55 4.17
C GLU A 76 9.35 6.97 3.68
N HIS A 77 8.84 7.99 4.37
CA HIS A 77 9.00 9.38 3.97
C HIS A 77 10.27 9.99 4.58
N SER A 78 10.92 10.90 3.84
CA SER A 78 12.17 11.55 4.27
C SER A 78 12.04 13.05 4.59
N GLN A 79 10.88 13.66 4.32
CA GLN A 79 10.68 15.09 4.55
C GLN A 79 10.60 15.42 6.05
N VAL A 80 9.80 14.65 6.78
CA VAL A 80 9.92 14.51 8.23
C VAL A 80 10.42 13.11 8.47
N HIS A 81 11.61 13.00 9.06
CA HIS A 81 12.23 11.73 9.43
C HIS A 81 13.06 11.97 10.69
N TYR A 82 12.56 11.49 11.82
CA TYR A 82 13.29 11.47 13.06
C TYR A 82 12.85 10.29 13.92
N HIS A 83 13.61 10.02 14.98
CA HIS A 83 13.39 8.88 15.85
C HIS A 83 13.13 9.34 17.28
N ALA A 84 12.27 8.62 17.99
CA ALA A 84 12.07 8.76 19.43
C ALA A 84 12.04 7.37 20.06
N ALA A 85 12.45 7.21 21.31
CA ALA A 85 12.41 5.93 22.00
C ALA A 85 11.21 5.87 22.97
N LEU A 86 10.56 4.71 23.05
CA LEU A 86 9.50 4.43 24.01
C LEU A 86 9.78 3.12 24.75
N GLN A 87 10.02 3.22 26.05
CA GLN A 87 10.18 2.06 26.93
C GLN A 87 8.94 1.85 27.79
N ILE A 88 8.49 0.61 27.89
CA ILE A 88 7.48 0.21 28.86
C ILE A 88 8.18 -0.57 29.96
N VAL A 89 8.03 -0.15 31.21
CA VAL A 89 8.60 -0.84 32.36
C VAL A 89 7.48 -1.52 33.14
N TYR A 90 7.58 -2.84 33.27
CA TYR A 90 6.63 -3.64 34.04
C TYR A 90 7.38 -4.59 34.96
N ASN A 91 6.99 -4.63 36.23
CA ASN A 91 7.66 -5.44 37.25
C ASN A 91 9.18 -5.22 37.30
N GLY A 92 9.62 -3.97 37.12
CA GLY A 92 11.03 -3.58 37.14
C GLY A 92 11.84 -3.94 35.90
N ASN A 93 11.22 -4.46 34.83
CA ASN A 93 11.90 -4.85 33.60
C ASN A 93 11.38 -4.04 32.39
N VAL A 94 12.28 -3.72 31.46
CA VAL A 94 11.88 -3.16 30.15
C VAL A 94 11.20 -4.25 29.34
N VAL A 95 9.98 -3.97 28.88
CA VAL A 95 9.21 -4.80 27.97
C VAL A 95 9.30 -4.17 26.59
N ASN A 96 9.73 -4.97 25.61
CA ASN A 96 9.84 -4.49 24.24
C ASN A 96 8.45 -4.26 23.63
N LEU A 97 8.36 -3.20 22.84
CA LEU A 97 7.25 -3.00 21.91
C LEU A 97 7.17 -4.18 20.92
N PRO A 98 5.99 -4.46 20.35
CA PRO A 98 5.87 -5.46 19.31
C PRO A 98 6.79 -5.15 18.13
N ASP A 99 7.50 -6.17 17.67
CA ASP A 99 8.27 -6.11 16.43
C ASP A 99 7.37 -5.73 15.26
N ASP A 100 7.88 -4.87 14.38
CA ASP A 100 7.17 -4.40 13.20
C ASP A 100 5.84 -3.68 13.51
N ALA A 101 5.68 -3.14 14.74
CA ALA A 101 4.50 -2.37 15.10
C ALA A 101 4.28 -1.23 14.10
N GLY A 102 3.10 -1.16 13.50
CA GLY A 102 2.79 -0.16 12.46
C GLY A 102 3.30 -0.51 11.05
N ILE A 103 3.93 -1.66 10.85
CA ILE A 103 4.36 -2.15 9.53
C ILE A 103 3.43 -3.26 9.07
N GLN A 104 2.67 -3.03 8.00
CA GLN A 104 1.67 -3.97 7.52
C GLN A 104 2.26 -4.87 6.45
N ARG A 105 2.08 -6.18 6.62
CA ARG A 105 2.57 -7.20 5.69
C ARG A 105 1.41 -7.87 4.96
N ASP A 106 1.70 -8.46 3.81
CA ASP A 106 0.72 -9.25 3.08
C ASP A 106 0.32 -10.52 3.86
N SER A 107 -0.65 -11.27 3.35
CA SER A 107 -1.14 -12.49 3.99
C SER A 107 -0.09 -13.59 4.15
N THR A 108 1.06 -13.49 3.46
CA THR A 108 2.18 -14.43 3.61
C THR A 108 3.12 -14.02 4.74
N GLY A 109 2.96 -12.79 5.28
CA GLY A 109 3.86 -12.21 6.26
C GLY A 109 5.24 -11.86 5.70
N THR A 110 5.44 -11.95 4.38
CA THR A 110 6.76 -11.76 3.77
C THR A 110 6.94 -10.32 3.30
N ASN A 111 6.03 -9.83 2.45
CA ASN A 111 6.18 -8.52 1.83
C ASN A 111 5.50 -7.44 2.66
N VAL A 112 6.19 -6.32 2.87
CA VAL A 112 5.56 -5.11 3.43
C VAL A 112 4.63 -4.52 2.38
N THR A 113 3.43 -4.17 2.81
CA THR A 113 2.37 -3.57 2.00
C THR A 113 2.21 -2.07 2.28
N CYS A 114 2.46 -1.64 3.52
CA CYS A 114 2.57 -0.24 3.90
C CYS A 114 3.20 -0.07 5.29
N TYR A 115 3.62 1.16 5.57
CA TYR A 115 4.13 1.66 6.84
C TYR A 115 3.18 2.75 7.32
N TYR A 116 2.70 2.65 8.55
CA TYR A 116 2.18 3.85 9.20
C TYR A 116 3.34 4.81 9.45
N TRP A 117 3.11 6.13 9.35
CA TRP A 117 4.18 7.12 9.59
C TRP A 117 4.82 6.99 10.98
N LEU A 118 4.10 6.39 11.93
CA LEU A 118 4.62 6.00 13.23
C LEU A 118 4.75 4.47 13.26
N HIS A 119 5.96 3.95 13.25
CA HIS A 119 6.21 2.51 13.27
C HIS A 119 7.52 2.13 13.99
N VAL A 120 7.73 0.84 14.22
CA VAL A 120 8.94 0.28 14.86
C VAL A 120 9.47 -0.83 13.98
N HIS A 121 10.79 -0.87 13.71
CA HIS A 121 11.39 -2.02 13.04
C HIS A 121 11.85 -3.07 14.05
N ALA A 122 11.81 -4.35 13.66
CA ALA A 122 12.35 -5.42 14.48
C ALA A 122 13.86 -5.26 14.80
N ALA A 123 14.62 -4.53 13.99
CA ALA A 123 16.05 -4.32 14.18
C ALA A 123 16.38 -3.30 15.29
N ASN A 124 15.51 -2.32 15.53
CA ASN A 124 15.71 -1.20 16.47
C ASN A 124 14.58 -1.17 17.52
N LYS A 125 14.62 -2.16 18.42
CA LYS A 125 13.59 -2.32 19.46
C LYS A 125 13.34 -1.01 20.20
N ASN A 126 12.06 -0.71 20.42
CA ASN A 126 11.60 0.46 21.18
C ASN A 126 11.89 1.81 20.52
N VAL A 127 12.41 1.84 19.29
CA VAL A 127 12.56 3.07 18.51
C VAL A 127 11.34 3.25 17.63
N ILE A 128 10.63 4.35 17.87
CA ILE A 128 9.57 4.84 17.01
C ILE A 128 10.24 5.62 15.88
N HIS A 129 10.00 5.17 14.66
CA HIS A 129 10.26 5.89 13.43
C HIS A 129 9.10 6.86 13.19
N ILE A 130 9.42 8.14 12.97
CA ILE A 130 8.46 9.20 12.65
C ILE A 130 8.77 9.73 11.25
N GLU A 131 8.00 9.23 10.29
CA GLU A 131 8.27 9.38 8.85
C GLU A 131 7.05 9.86 8.09
N SER A 132 6.93 11.17 7.86
CA SER A 132 5.75 11.82 7.26
C SER A 132 6.13 12.70 6.04
N PRO A 133 5.24 12.81 5.02
CA PRO A 133 5.41 13.73 3.91
C PRO A 133 5.11 15.20 4.28
N ALA A 134 4.55 15.46 5.45
CA ALA A 134 4.20 16.80 5.90
C ALA A 134 4.84 17.10 7.25
N SER A 135 5.16 18.38 7.48
CA SER A 135 5.66 18.90 8.76
C SER A 135 4.55 18.90 9.82
N ASP A 136 4.21 17.70 10.28
CA ASP A 136 3.28 17.44 11.38
C ASP A 136 4.02 17.10 12.66
N THR A 137 3.31 17.22 13.78
CA THR A 137 3.78 16.82 15.10
C THR A 137 3.01 15.60 15.56
N PHE A 138 3.71 14.60 16.08
CA PHE A 138 3.10 13.34 16.50
C PHE A 138 3.20 13.16 18.01
N THR A 139 2.27 12.39 18.59
CA THR A 139 2.26 12.11 20.03
C THR A 139 2.40 10.63 20.34
N VAL A 140 2.78 10.34 21.58
CA VAL A 140 2.76 8.97 22.15
C VAL A 140 1.36 8.36 22.01
N GLY A 141 0.30 9.14 22.22
CA GLY A 141 -1.08 8.68 22.05
C GLY A 141 -1.38 8.19 20.62
N GLN A 142 -0.97 8.95 19.61
CA GLN A 142 -1.14 8.55 18.21
C GLN A 142 -0.36 7.27 17.88
N PHE A 143 0.87 7.14 18.40
CA PHE A 143 1.64 5.91 18.24
C PHE A 143 0.93 4.70 18.86
N PHE A 144 0.41 4.82 20.10
CA PHE A 144 -0.36 3.74 20.72
C PHE A 144 -1.63 3.38 19.95
N ASP A 145 -2.33 4.36 19.39
CA ASP A 145 -3.52 4.11 18.57
C ASP A 145 -3.17 3.33 17.30
N VAL A 146 -2.10 3.73 16.59
CA VAL A 146 -1.55 3.02 15.43
C VAL A 146 -1.13 1.59 15.80
N MET A 147 -0.30 1.45 16.83
CA MET A 147 0.18 0.16 17.33
C MET A 147 -0.97 -0.77 17.73
N ASN A 148 -2.01 -0.24 18.40
CA ASN A 148 -3.19 -1.02 18.80
C ASN A 148 -4.04 -1.47 17.61
N SER A 149 -4.28 -0.57 16.66
CA SER A 149 -5.02 -0.88 15.44
C SER A 149 -4.30 -1.95 14.61
N TRP A 150 -2.99 -1.75 14.40
CA TRP A 150 -2.12 -2.71 13.75
C TRP A 150 -2.13 -4.07 14.46
N SER A 151 -1.97 -4.08 15.78
CA SER A 151 -1.91 -5.33 16.56
C SER A 151 -3.20 -6.13 16.41
N GLN A 152 -4.35 -5.49 16.56
CA GLN A 152 -5.66 -6.15 16.41
C GLN A 152 -5.91 -6.64 14.98
N ALA A 153 -5.54 -5.85 13.96
CA ALA A 153 -5.67 -6.26 12.55
C ALA A 153 -4.83 -7.51 12.22
N ASN A 154 -3.74 -7.74 12.98
CA ASN A 154 -2.86 -8.89 12.84
C ASN A 154 -3.15 -10.01 13.85
N GLY A 155 -4.31 -9.98 14.54
CA GLY A 155 -4.71 -11.02 15.50
C GLY A 155 -3.82 -11.09 16.75
N LYS A 156 -3.09 -10.01 17.07
CA LYS A 156 -2.22 -9.90 18.24
C LYS A 156 -2.97 -9.20 19.40
N PRO A 157 -2.47 -9.32 20.65
CA PRO A 157 -3.09 -8.67 21.80
C PRO A 157 -3.22 -7.15 21.64
N ALA A 158 -4.29 -6.57 22.19
CA ALA A 158 -4.49 -5.12 22.19
C ALA A 158 -3.34 -4.38 22.90
N GLN A 159 -2.96 -3.22 22.38
CA GLN A 159 -1.83 -2.41 22.83
C GLN A 159 -2.33 -1.05 23.31
N LYS A 160 -2.96 -0.98 24.48
CA LYS A 160 -3.71 0.21 24.91
C LYS A 160 -2.84 1.17 25.72
N LEU A 161 -3.18 2.45 25.69
CA LEU A 161 -2.70 3.43 26.66
C LEU A 161 -3.90 4.23 27.14
N ASP A 162 -4.37 3.92 28.35
CA ASP A 162 -5.50 4.56 29.00
C ASP A 162 -5.35 4.50 30.54
N ALA A 163 -6.33 5.00 31.28
CA ALA A 163 -6.31 5.03 32.75
C ALA A 163 -6.18 3.65 33.42
N SER A 164 -6.42 2.56 32.67
CA SER A 164 -6.44 1.18 33.17
C SER A 164 -5.49 0.24 32.42
N HIS A 165 -4.81 0.71 31.37
CA HIS A 165 -3.94 -0.12 30.54
C HIS A 165 -2.68 0.60 30.09
N VAL A 166 -1.59 -0.16 30.03
CA VAL A 166 -0.35 0.21 29.31
C VAL A 166 0.09 -1.00 28.50
N SER A 167 0.11 -0.86 27.17
CA SER A 167 0.30 -1.96 26.22
C SER A 167 -0.67 -3.11 26.52
N THR A 168 -0.17 -4.32 26.74
CA THR A 168 -0.95 -5.52 27.04
C THR A 168 -1.29 -5.66 28.53
N PHE A 169 -0.81 -4.75 29.38
CA PHE A 169 -0.95 -4.86 30.82
C PHE A 169 -2.19 -4.10 31.31
N THR A 170 -2.95 -4.74 32.19
CA THR A 170 -4.00 -4.09 32.97
C THR A 170 -3.39 -3.61 34.28
N ILE A 171 -3.62 -2.35 34.63
CA ILE A 171 -3.12 -1.74 35.85
C ILE A 171 -3.87 -2.36 37.04
N GLY A 172 -3.13 -3.02 37.94
CA GLY A 172 -3.68 -3.58 39.17
C GLY A 172 -4.14 -2.52 40.19
N PRO A 173 -4.94 -2.90 41.19
CA PRO A 173 -5.51 -1.96 42.17
C PRO A 173 -4.45 -1.22 43.00
N ASP A 174 -3.30 -1.86 43.24
CA ASP A 174 -2.17 -1.29 43.99
C ASP A 174 -1.09 -0.71 43.05
N GLN A 175 -1.33 -0.72 41.74
CA GLN A 175 -0.42 -0.21 40.74
C GLN A 175 -0.83 1.17 40.26
N LYS A 176 0.15 1.93 39.78
CA LYS A 176 -0.03 3.22 39.11
C LYS A 176 0.92 3.35 37.93
N VAL A 177 0.60 4.25 37.02
CA VAL A 177 1.48 4.63 35.92
C VAL A 177 2.30 5.84 36.34
N VAL A 178 3.61 5.76 36.10
CA VAL A 178 4.55 6.87 36.21
C VAL A 178 5.20 7.05 34.85
N THR A 179 5.35 8.28 34.39
CA THR A 179 5.95 8.57 33.09
C THR A 179 7.16 9.47 33.25
N TYR A 180 8.23 9.14 32.56
CA TYR A 180 9.44 9.95 32.52
C TYR A 180 9.76 10.33 31.07
N VAL A 181 10.33 11.51 30.90
CA VAL A 181 10.82 12.00 29.61
C VAL A 181 12.28 12.42 29.78
N ASP A 182 13.17 11.78 29.02
CA ASP A 182 14.55 12.21 28.84
C ASP A 182 14.68 12.90 27.48
N LEU A 183 15.02 14.19 27.50
CA LEU A 183 15.16 15.00 26.28
C LEU A 183 16.55 14.86 25.63
N GLY A 184 17.44 14.03 26.19
CA GLY A 184 18.83 13.92 25.72
C GLY A 184 19.66 15.18 25.98
N ASP A 185 19.20 16.08 26.85
CA ASP A 185 19.85 17.37 27.16
C ASP A 185 20.88 17.28 28.30
N GLY A 186 21.18 16.05 28.74
CA GLY A 186 22.12 15.77 29.83
C GLY A 186 21.54 15.88 31.23
N LYS A 187 20.25 16.25 31.39
CA LYS A 187 19.59 16.26 32.70
C LYS A 187 19.06 14.89 33.13
N GLY A 188 19.03 13.93 32.20
CA GLY A 188 18.45 12.61 32.40
C GLY A 188 16.92 12.64 32.50
N PRO A 189 16.29 11.49 32.76
CA PRO A 189 14.84 11.34 32.76
C PRO A 189 14.18 12.21 33.83
N GLN A 190 13.26 13.07 33.41
CA GLN A 190 12.44 13.91 34.29
C GLN A 190 11.04 13.34 34.41
N LEU A 191 10.44 13.44 35.60
CA LEU A 191 9.04 13.05 35.80
C LEU A 191 8.12 13.90 34.93
N HIS A 192 7.25 13.25 34.19
CA HIS A 192 6.19 13.89 33.41
C HIS A 192 4.87 13.86 34.18
N GLU A 193 4.31 15.04 34.41
CA GLU A 193 2.98 15.20 35.01
C GLU A 193 1.93 15.32 33.90
N GLY A 194 0.84 14.56 34.03
CA GLY A 194 -0.30 14.61 33.10
C GLY A 194 -0.49 13.33 32.30
N ASP A 195 -1.26 13.43 31.21
CA ASP A 195 -1.59 12.31 30.35
C ASP A 195 -0.40 11.96 29.44
N PRO A 196 0.19 10.75 29.56
CA PRO A 196 1.30 10.34 28.70
C PRO A 196 0.92 10.34 27.21
N ARG A 197 -0.36 10.20 26.86
CA ARG A 197 -0.82 10.27 25.45
C ARG A 197 -0.59 11.64 24.81
N ALA A 198 -0.50 12.71 25.61
CA ALA A 198 -0.31 14.08 25.14
C ALA A 198 1.16 14.44 24.88
N ILE A 199 2.11 13.57 25.25
CA ILE A 199 3.53 13.79 25.02
C ILE A 199 3.79 13.84 23.52
N GLN A 200 4.30 14.97 23.03
CA GLN A 200 4.76 15.14 21.66
C GLN A 200 6.10 14.42 21.49
N LEU A 201 6.18 13.57 20.47
CA LEU A 201 7.39 12.85 20.06
C LEU A 201 8.41 13.81 19.45
N LYS A 202 9.61 13.87 20.04
CA LYS A 202 10.75 14.69 19.59
C LYS A 202 11.97 13.84 19.23
N SER A 203 12.84 14.39 18.39
CA SER A 203 14.07 13.73 17.95
C SER A 203 14.95 13.33 19.14
N HIS A 204 15.32 12.05 19.17
CA HIS A 204 16.17 11.39 20.17
C HIS A 204 15.72 11.53 21.63
N GLU A 205 14.46 11.89 21.88
CA GLU A 205 13.92 11.81 23.23
C GLU A 205 13.61 10.35 23.61
N VAL A 206 13.60 10.07 24.91
CA VAL A 206 13.21 8.77 25.47
C VAL A 206 12.02 8.99 26.39
N VAL A 207 10.90 8.36 26.06
CA VAL A 207 9.71 8.30 26.93
C VAL A 207 9.69 6.94 27.63
N THR A 208 9.64 6.93 28.96
CA THR A 208 9.50 5.70 29.74
C THR A 208 8.15 5.71 30.45
N ILE A 209 7.31 4.71 30.18
CA ILE A 209 6.03 4.50 30.87
C ILE A 209 6.20 3.30 31.79
N GLU A 210 6.16 3.54 33.08
CA GLU A 210 6.36 2.53 34.12
C GLU A 210 5.05 2.21 34.85
N ILE A 211 4.76 0.92 35.01
CA ILE A 211 3.71 0.42 35.90
C ILE A 211 4.38 -0.02 37.20
N THR A 212 4.15 0.75 38.26
CA THR A 212 4.76 0.59 39.59
C THR A 212 3.71 0.19 40.62
N PRO A 213 4.02 -0.55 41.71
CA PRO A 213 5.33 -1.07 42.14
C PRO A 213 5.82 -2.32 41.39
N PRO A 214 7.14 -2.63 41.42
CA PRO A 214 8.22 -1.83 42.01
C PRO A 214 8.49 -0.54 41.21
N ASP A 215 9.17 0.41 41.84
CA ASP A 215 9.60 1.69 41.26
C ASP A 215 11.07 1.58 40.86
N VAL A 216 11.40 1.88 39.60
CA VAL A 216 12.76 1.85 39.04
C VAL A 216 13.26 3.28 38.91
N LYS A 217 14.14 3.69 39.83
CA LYS A 217 14.72 5.04 39.87
C LYS A 217 16.25 5.02 39.84
N PRO A 218 16.89 5.69 38.87
CA PRO A 218 16.27 6.30 37.68
C PRO A 218 15.67 5.21 36.76
N PRO A 219 14.75 5.58 35.85
CA PRO A 219 14.28 4.67 34.81
C PRO A 219 15.45 4.04 34.03
N PRO A 220 15.26 2.84 33.46
CA PRO A 220 16.29 2.19 32.67
C PRO A 220 16.81 3.09 31.55
N ALA A 221 18.13 3.19 31.40
CA ALA A 221 18.72 3.96 30.32
C ALA A 221 18.40 3.35 28.95
N PHE A 222 18.27 4.20 27.93
CA PHE A 222 18.18 3.81 26.53
C PHE A 222 19.47 4.26 25.80
N ASP A 223 20.07 3.36 25.02
CA ASP A 223 21.35 3.63 24.33
C ASP A 223 21.13 3.86 22.83
N TRP A 224 21.12 5.14 22.43
CA TRP A 224 21.11 5.55 21.03
C TRP A 224 22.39 5.15 20.27
N ASN A 225 23.50 4.90 20.95
CA ASN A 225 24.78 4.54 20.32
C ASN A 225 24.98 3.03 20.20
N SER A 226 24.01 2.22 20.60
CA SER A 226 24.10 0.77 20.48
C SER A 226 24.22 0.36 19.00
N ALA A 227 24.81 -0.80 18.74
CA ALA A 227 24.97 -1.30 17.37
C ALA A 227 23.63 -1.40 16.60
N ALA A 228 22.51 -1.62 17.30
CA ALA A 228 21.17 -1.71 16.73
C ALA A 228 20.57 -0.34 16.36
N ASN A 229 20.97 0.71 17.06
CA ASN A 229 20.43 2.07 16.90
C ASN A 229 21.41 3.02 16.17
N SER A 230 22.61 2.53 15.84
CA SER A 230 23.64 3.31 15.16
C SER A 230 23.15 3.88 13.84
N GLY A 231 23.19 5.20 13.68
CA GLY A 231 22.77 5.91 12.47
C GLY A 231 21.29 6.32 12.46
N LEU A 232 20.55 6.04 13.53
CA LEU A 232 19.24 6.63 13.82
C LEU A 232 19.37 7.99 14.51
#